data_AF-A0A5J6MNZ8-F1
#
_entry.id   AF-A0A5J6MNZ8-F1
#
_cell.length_a   1.000
_cell.length_b   1.000
_cell.length_c   1.000
_cell.angle_alpha   90.00
_cell.angle_beta   90.00
_cell.angle_gamma   90.00
#
_symmetry.space_group_name_H-M   'P 1'
#
loop_
_entity.id
_entity.type
_entity.pdbx_description
1 polymer ?
#
loop_
_entity_poly.entity_id
_entity_poly.type
_entity_poly.pdbx_seq_one_letter_code
_entity_poly.pdbx_strand_id
1 'polypeptide(L)'
;MFHFLRLFADPINGLREQISDRWSDIDVVPIECPFSAVAVRFGLSHYDPEDEAIPEPVSSGVNKFSEQNPSARFLLLQTICWGGDCFNSGHVVKNGEITCHEEGEGALRRLVSHMGADLGPLETFEPLRRGFPWTA
;
A
#
# COMPACT_ATOMS: atom_id res chain seq x y z
N MET A 1 8.58 2.31 18.12
CA MET A 1 7.41 2.51 17.24
C MET A 1 7.91 2.43 15.82
N PHE A 2 7.22 1.70 14.95
CA PHE A 2 7.52 1.68 13.52
C PHE A 2 6.30 2.15 12.78
N HIS A 3 6.50 3.00 11.78
CA HIS A 3 5.45 3.47 10.91
C HIS A 3 5.88 3.12 9.48
N PHE A 4 4.96 2.57 8.70
CA PHE A 4 5.15 2.25 7.30
C PHE A 4 3.98 2.80 6.49
N LEU A 5 4.29 3.46 5.37
CA LEU A 5 3.34 3.75 4.31
C LEU A 5 3.71 2.89 3.08
N ARG A 6 2.72 2.19 2.53
CA ARG A 6 2.88 1.27 1.40
C ARG A 6 1.80 1.45 0.37
N LEU A 7 2.13 1.17 -0.88
CA LEU A 7 1.19 1.04 -1.98
C LEU A 7 1.28 -0.37 -2.56
N PHE A 8 0.13 -0.97 -2.84
CA PHE A 8 0.00 -2.21 -3.60
C PHE A 8 -0.89 -1.95 -4.80
N ALA A 9 -0.47 -2.32 -6.00
CA ALA A 9 -1.25 -2.11 -7.21
C ALA A 9 -1.29 -3.37 -8.07
N ASP A 10 -2.39 -3.57 -8.81
CA ASP A 10 -2.45 -4.65 -9.80
C ASP A 10 -1.25 -4.54 -10.79
N PRO A 11 -0.66 -5.67 -11.22
CA PRO A 11 0.57 -5.68 -12.02
C PRO A 11 0.26 -5.36 -13.49
N ILE A 12 0.09 -4.07 -13.78
CA ILE A 12 -0.14 -3.54 -15.13
C ILE A 12 1.18 -3.13 -15.80
N ASN A 13 1.25 -3.34 -17.13
CA ASN A 13 2.44 -3.06 -17.93
C ASN A 13 2.85 -1.58 -17.82
N GLY A 14 4.13 -1.32 -17.54
CA GLY A 14 4.68 0.04 -17.48
C GLY A 14 4.42 0.79 -16.17
N LEU A 15 3.65 0.24 -15.22
CA LEU A 15 3.33 0.94 -13.97
C LEU A 15 4.53 1.06 -13.05
N ARG A 16 5.40 0.03 -13.00
CA ARG A 16 6.60 0.06 -12.18
C ARG A 16 7.51 1.23 -12.57
N GLU A 17 7.70 1.43 -13.87
CA GLU A 17 8.48 2.53 -14.43
C GLU A 17 7.83 3.88 -14.10
N GLN A 18 6.52 4.01 -14.33
CA GLN A 18 5.76 5.23 -13.98
C GLN A 18 5.86 5.61 -12.50
N ILE A 19 5.78 4.63 -11.61
CA ILE A 19 5.92 4.82 -10.16
C ILE A 19 7.34 5.29 -9.82
N SER A 20 8.36 4.66 -10.41
CA SER A 20 9.77 4.99 -10.17
C SER A 20 10.16 6.36 -10.72
N ASP A 21 9.56 6.76 -11.85
CA ASP A 21 9.75 8.10 -12.43
C ASP A 21 9.09 9.20 -11.56
N ARG A 22 7.99 8.86 -10.89
CA ARG A 22 7.23 9.80 -10.05
C ARG A 22 7.89 10.05 -8.70
N TRP A 23 8.50 9.01 -8.12
CA TRP A 23 9.17 9.04 -6.82
C TRP A 23 10.54 8.37 -6.94
N SER A 24 11.61 9.14 -6.78
CA SER A 24 12.98 8.71 -7.10
C SER A 24 13.69 7.91 -6.00
N ASP A 25 13.10 7.83 -4.81
CA ASP A 25 13.68 7.28 -3.57
C ASP A 25 12.76 6.21 -2.93
N ILE A 26 12.04 5.47 -3.76
CA ILE A 26 11.18 4.36 -3.33
C ILE A 26 11.68 3.02 -3.84
N ASP A 27 11.34 1.97 -3.10
CA ASP A 27 11.54 0.60 -3.56
C ASP A 27 10.25 0.12 -4.23
N VAL A 28 10.37 -0.41 -5.46
CA VAL A 28 9.26 -0.99 -6.21
C VAL A 28 9.59 -2.43 -6.57
N VAL A 29 8.77 -3.35 -6.06
CA VAL A 29 9.01 -4.79 -6.15
C VAL A 29 7.75 -5.56 -6.49
N PRO A 30 7.82 -6.58 -7.35
CA PRO A 30 6.69 -7.47 -7.57
C PRO A 30 6.49 -8.39 -6.37
N ILE A 31 5.23 -8.72 -6.07
CA ILE A 31 4.83 -9.75 -5.11
C ILE A 31 3.83 -10.69 -5.77
N GLU A 32 3.87 -11.98 -5.40
CA GLU A 32 2.94 -13.00 -5.93
C GLU A 32 2.03 -13.60 -4.85
N CYS A 33 2.25 -13.24 -3.58
CA CYS A 33 1.51 -13.75 -2.44
C CYS A 33 1.26 -12.61 -1.45
N PRO A 34 0.04 -12.48 -0.90
CA PRO A 34 -1.14 -13.35 -1.05
C PRO A 34 -1.98 -13.02 -2.30
N PHE A 35 -1.60 -11.98 -3.04
CA PHE A 35 -2.12 -11.62 -4.35
C PHE A 35 -0.96 -11.14 -5.23
N SER A 36 -1.13 -11.22 -6.54
CA SER A 36 -0.15 -10.69 -7.49
C SER A 36 -0.28 -9.16 -7.56
N ALA A 37 0.81 -8.44 -7.32
CA ALA A 37 0.84 -6.99 -7.29
C ALA A 37 2.25 -6.42 -7.47
N VAL A 38 2.29 -5.13 -7.80
CA VAL A 38 3.46 -4.27 -7.57
C VAL A 38 3.32 -3.67 -6.17
N ALA A 39 4.30 -3.91 -5.31
CA ALA A 39 4.40 -3.33 -3.97
C ALA A 39 5.42 -2.19 -3.96
N VAL A 40 5.08 -1.12 -3.26
CA VAL A 40 5.91 0.07 -3.07
C VAL A 40 6.06 0.36 -1.59
N ARG A 41 7.28 0.68 -1.17
CA ARG A 41 7.56 1.23 0.15
C ARG A 41 7.98 2.68 0.02
N PHE A 42 7.27 3.54 0.72
CA PHE A 42 7.64 4.94 0.83
C PHE A 42 8.66 5.15 1.94
N GLY A 43 9.69 5.96 1.66
CA GLY A 43 10.62 6.47 2.65
C GLY A 43 10.01 7.57 3.52
N LEU A 44 10.66 7.90 4.64
CA LEU A 44 10.22 8.97 5.56
C LEU A 44 10.21 10.38 4.91
N SER A 45 10.82 10.54 3.74
CA SER A 45 10.72 11.73 2.90
C SER A 45 9.31 11.98 2.35
N HIS A 46 8.44 10.97 2.34
CA HIS A 46 7.11 11.03 1.72
C HIS A 46 5.95 11.12 2.71
N TYR A 47 6.19 10.93 4.01
CA TYR A 47 5.15 10.99 5.05
C TYR A 47 5.75 11.35 6.41
N ASP A 48 4.95 12.01 7.23
CA ASP A 48 5.29 12.27 8.62
C ASP A 48 4.89 11.05 9.48
N PRO A 49 5.82 10.41 10.22
CA PRO A 49 5.46 9.28 11.05
C PRO A 49 4.55 9.63 12.24
N GLU A 50 4.41 10.91 12.58
CA GLU A 50 3.50 11.41 13.63
C GLU A 50 2.09 11.71 13.08
N ASP A 51 1.93 11.78 11.76
CA ASP A 51 0.64 11.99 11.11
C ASP A 51 0.01 10.64 10.71
N GLU A 52 -1.18 10.37 11.24
CA GLU A 52 -1.94 9.15 10.95
C GLU A 52 -2.67 9.23 9.58
N ALA A 53 -2.60 10.35 8.88
CA ALA A 53 -3.18 10.52 7.55
C ALA A 53 -2.18 10.13 6.43
N ILE A 54 -2.71 9.55 5.36
CA ILE A 54 -1.95 9.35 4.13
C ILE A 54 -1.70 10.73 3.47
N PRO A 55 -0.44 11.12 3.21
CA PRO A 55 -0.12 12.44 2.68
C PRO A 55 -0.77 12.73 1.33
N GLU A 56 -1.23 13.97 1.14
CA GLU A 56 -1.85 14.40 -0.12
C GLU A 56 -0.97 14.12 -1.36
N PRO A 57 0.35 14.35 -1.36
CA PRO A 57 1.17 14.10 -2.54
C PRO A 57 1.19 12.63 -2.98
N VAL A 58 1.10 11.71 -2.02
CA VAL A 58 1.03 10.27 -2.27
C VAL A 58 -0.37 9.92 -2.79
N SER A 59 -1.41 10.33 -2.07
CA SER A 59 -2.82 10.09 -2.46
C SER A 59 -3.14 10.62 -3.86
N SER A 60 -2.73 11.86 -4.16
CA SER A 60 -2.90 12.51 -5.46
C SER A 60 -2.13 11.81 -6.59
N GLY A 61 -0.91 11.33 -6.29
CA GLY A 61 -0.13 10.52 -7.23
C GLY A 61 -0.83 9.20 -7.56
N VAL A 62 -1.32 8.49 -6.55
CA VAL A 62 -2.05 7.23 -6.73
C VAL A 62 -3.36 7.43 -7.48
N ASN A 63 -4.12 8.49 -7.18
CA ASN A 63 -5.35 8.82 -7.92
C ASN A 63 -5.07 9.01 -9.41
N LYS A 64 -4.00 9.72 -9.78
CA LYS A 64 -3.60 9.88 -11.19
C LYS A 64 -3.28 8.54 -11.86
N PHE A 65 -2.54 7.66 -11.20
CA PHE A 65 -2.29 6.32 -11.74
C PHE A 65 -3.59 5.51 -11.90
N SER A 66 -4.52 5.65 -10.96
CA SER A 66 -5.82 5.00 -11.01
C SER A 66 -6.71 5.50 -12.14
N GLU A 67 -6.74 6.80 -12.40
CA GLU A 67 -7.46 7.41 -13.53
C GLU A 67 -6.87 6.96 -14.88
N GLN A 68 -5.55 6.85 -14.97
CA GLN A 68 -4.86 6.36 -16.17
C GLN A 68 -5.08 4.86 -16.41
N ASN A 69 -5.41 4.11 -15.36
CA ASN A 69 -5.57 2.66 -15.39
C ASN A 69 -6.89 2.25 -14.70
N PRO A 70 -8.04 2.54 -15.32
CA PRO A 70 -9.36 2.49 -14.65
C PRO A 70 -9.79 1.09 -14.21
N SER A 71 -9.20 0.04 -14.80
CA SER A 71 -9.45 -1.35 -14.40
C SER A 71 -8.62 -1.80 -13.19
N ALA A 72 -7.48 -1.15 -12.93
CA ALA A 72 -6.53 -1.52 -11.89
C ALA A 72 -6.95 -1.00 -10.51
N ARG A 73 -6.61 -1.77 -9.49
CA ARG A 73 -6.81 -1.44 -8.07
C ARG A 73 -5.51 -0.99 -7.45
N PHE A 74 -5.60 -0.01 -6.57
CA PHE A 74 -4.47 0.57 -5.84
C PHE A 74 -4.83 0.64 -4.36
N LEU A 75 -4.19 -0.18 -3.54
CA LEU A 75 -4.31 -0.17 -2.08
C LEU A 75 -3.21 0.71 -1.49
N LEU A 76 -3.60 1.83 -0.88
CA LEU A 76 -2.74 2.59 0.02
C LEU A 76 -2.96 2.07 1.45
N LEU A 77 -1.87 1.67 2.10
CA LEU A 77 -1.89 1.04 3.41
C LEU A 77 -0.87 1.71 4.33
N GLN A 78 -1.36 2.13 5.48
CA GLN A 78 -0.59 2.65 6.58
C GLN A 78 -0.57 1.62 7.71
N THR A 79 0.61 1.36 8.25
CA THR A 79 0.82 0.42 9.34
C THR A 79 1.63 1.07 10.45
N ILE A 80 1.08 1.09 11.67
CA ILE A 80 1.74 1.62 12.86
C ILE A 80 1.92 0.48 13.85
N CYS A 81 3.16 0.15 14.19
CA CYS A 81 3.49 -0.93 15.13
C CYS A 81 4.12 -0.41 16.42
N TRP A 82 3.60 -0.85 17.56
CA TRP A 82 4.09 -0.53 18.90
C TRP A 82 3.93 -1.73 19.83
N GLY A 83 4.98 -2.07 20.59
CA GLY A 83 4.90 -3.12 21.60
C GLY A 83 4.72 -4.56 21.09
N GLY A 84 4.72 -4.78 19.77
CA GLY A 84 4.42 -6.08 19.14
C GLY A 84 3.06 -6.13 18.45
N ASP A 85 2.21 -5.13 18.71
CA ASP A 85 0.93 -4.94 18.05
C ASP A 85 1.08 -3.99 16.86
N CYS A 86 0.28 -4.18 15.82
CA CYS A 86 0.24 -3.32 14.65
C CYS A 86 -1.21 -2.89 14.35
N PHE A 87 -1.40 -1.59 14.20
CA PHE A 87 -2.61 -0.97 13.70
C PHE A 87 -2.49 -0.75 12.19
N ASN A 88 -3.55 -1.02 11.44
CA ASN A 88 -3.60 -0.83 10.00
C ASN A 88 -4.77 0.09 9.63
N SER A 89 -4.52 1.01 8.72
CA SER A 89 -5.54 1.87 8.11
C SER A 89 -5.19 2.11 6.64
N GLY A 90 -6.18 2.43 5.82
CA GLY A 90 -5.93 2.70 4.41
C GLY A 90 -7.16 2.64 3.54
N HIS A 91 -6.94 2.68 2.23
CA HIS A 91 -8.02 2.67 1.26
C HIS A 91 -7.61 2.05 -0.08
N VAL A 92 -8.61 1.55 -0.80
CA VAL A 92 -8.47 1.02 -2.17
C VAL A 92 -9.06 2.01 -3.16
N VAL A 93 -8.23 2.49 -4.08
CA VAL A 93 -8.61 3.37 -5.20
C VAL A 93 -8.78 2.55 -6.47
N LYS A 94 -9.84 2.83 -7.22
CA LYS A 94 -10.08 2.29 -8.56
C LYS A 94 -10.76 3.36 -9.41
N ASN A 95 -10.27 3.58 -10.63
CA ASN A 95 -10.81 4.59 -11.54
C ASN A 95 -10.90 6.00 -10.89
N GLY A 96 -9.89 6.37 -10.09
CA GLY A 96 -9.86 7.66 -9.39
C GLY A 96 -10.80 7.78 -8.19
N GLU A 97 -11.56 6.74 -7.86
CA GLU A 97 -12.52 6.72 -6.74
C GLU A 97 -12.05 5.79 -5.62
N ILE A 98 -12.29 6.20 -4.36
CA ILE A 98 -12.09 5.33 -3.20
C ILE A 98 -13.25 4.34 -3.13
N THR A 99 -12.95 3.07 -3.35
CA THR A 99 -13.92 1.96 -3.31
C THR A 99 -14.03 1.27 -1.96
N CYS A 100 -13.04 1.47 -1.09
CA CYS A 100 -12.97 0.88 0.25
C CYS A 100 -12.07 1.76 1.12
N HIS A 101 -12.48 2.02 2.37
CA HIS A 101 -11.69 2.69 3.39
C HIS A 101 -11.90 1.93 4.70
N GLU A 102 -10.82 1.52 5.34
CA GLU A 102 -10.84 0.72 6.56
C GLU A 102 -9.77 1.19 7.56
N GLU A 103 -10.08 1.05 8.84
CA GLU A 103 -9.19 1.31 9.96
C GLU A 103 -9.50 0.35 11.12
N GLY A 104 -8.52 0.16 12.02
CA GLY A 104 -8.71 -0.64 13.24
C GLY A 104 -8.52 -2.14 13.08
N GLU A 105 -9.10 -2.88 14.03
CA GLU A 105 -9.00 -4.34 14.08
C GLU A 105 -9.67 -4.96 12.83
N GLY A 106 -8.96 -5.90 12.19
CA GLY A 106 -9.45 -6.56 10.99
C GLY A 106 -9.33 -5.72 9.71
N ALA A 107 -8.85 -4.47 9.79
CA ALA A 107 -8.79 -3.57 8.63
C ALA A 107 -7.90 -4.13 7.53
N LEU A 108 -6.77 -4.74 7.91
CA LEU A 108 -5.84 -5.30 6.96
C LEU A 108 -6.50 -6.41 6.12
N ARG A 109 -7.19 -7.36 6.77
CA ARG A 109 -7.91 -8.41 6.04
C ARG A 109 -9.00 -7.84 5.14
N ARG A 110 -9.77 -6.84 5.60
CA ARG A 110 -10.82 -6.20 4.79
C ARG A 110 -10.21 -5.53 3.56
N LEU A 111 -9.16 -4.72 3.71
CA LEU A 111 -8.46 -4.07 2.60
C LEU A 111 -7.88 -5.08 1.60
N VAL A 112 -7.21 -6.13 2.08
CA VAL A 112 -6.62 -7.16 1.20
C VAL A 112 -7.69 -7.98 0.49
N SER A 113 -8.88 -8.15 1.07
CA SER A 113 -10.01 -8.82 0.39
C SER A 113 -10.45 -8.09 -0.88
N HIS A 114 -10.36 -6.76 -0.91
CA HIS A 114 -10.62 -5.96 -2.11
C HIS A 114 -9.55 -6.16 -3.19
N MET A 115 -8.35 -6.60 -2.81
CA MET A 115 -7.29 -7.03 -3.74
C MET A 115 -7.46 -8.47 -4.23
N GLY A 116 -8.47 -9.19 -3.72
CA GLY A 116 -8.83 -10.55 -4.15
C GLY A 116 -8.16 -11.67 -3.35
N ALA A 117 -7.65 -11.36 -2.15
CA ALA A 117 -7.02 -12.35 -1.28
C ALA A 117 -7.64 -12.33 0.13
N ASP A 118 -7.65 -13.49 0.80
CA ASP A 118 -8.01 -13.59 2.22
C ASP A 118 -6.75 -13.96 3.02
N LEU A 119 -6.35 -13.10 3.95
CA LEU A 119 -5.23 -13.35 4.85
C LEU A 119 -5.56 -14.36 5.96
N GLY A 120 -6.84 -14.73 6.10
CA GLY A 120 -7.33 -15.51 7.22
C GLY A 120 -7.30 -14.73 8.54
N PRO A 121 -7.59 -15.41 9.66
CA PRO A 121 -7.76 -14.76 10.96
C PRO A 121 -6.46 -14.24 11.59
N LEU A 122 -5.30 -14.71 11.11
CA LEU A 122 -4.00 -14.30 11.63
C LEU A 122 -3.44 -13.05 10.94
N GLU A 123 -4.13 -12.52 9.92
CA GLU A 123 -3.76 -11.32 9.15
C GLU A 123 -2.28 -11.25 8.74
N THR A 124 -1.67 -12.40 8.47
CA THR A 124 -0.23 -12.44 8.19
C THR A 124 0.03 -12.00 6.76
N PHE A 125 0.74 -10.88 6.61
CA PHE A 125 1.09 -10.34 5.31
C PHE A 125 2.60 -10.02 5.25
N GLU A 126 3.37 -10.84 4.54
CA GLU A 126 4.84 -10.76 4.53
C GLU A 126 5.39 -9.41 4.03
N PRO A 127 4.84 -8.79 2.97
CA PRO A 127 5.14 -7.40 2.58
C PRO A 127 5.00 -6.34 3.68
N LEU A 128 4.35 -6.66 4.80
CA LEU A 128 4.32 -5.75 5.96
C LEU A 128 5.55 -5.81 6.86
N ARG A 129 6.43 -6.79 6.66
CA ARG A 129 7.67 -6.92 7.43
C ARG A 129 8.66 -5.81 7.06
N ARG A 130 9.44 -5.37 8.05
CA ARG A 130 10.46 -4.31 7.90
C ARG A 130 11.47 -4.59 6.79
N GLY A 131 11.73 -5.85 6.47
CA GLY A 131 12.73 -6.27 5.50
C GLY A 131 12.21 -6.67 4.10
N PHE A 132 10.90 -6.56 3.79
CA PHE A 132 10.36 -7.36 2.68
C PHE A 132 9.52 -6.67 1.59
N PRO A 133 9.88 -6.91 0.32
CA PRO A 133 11.25 -7.03 -0.22
C PRO A 133 11.78 -5.62 -0.47
N TRP A 134 12.66 -5.12 0.40
CA TRP A 134 13.15 -3.74 0.33
C TRP A 134 14.68 -3.72 0.16
N THR A 135 15.18 -2.87 -0.73
CA THR A 135 16.63 -2.67 -0.88
C THR A 135 17.10 -1.84 0.30
N ALA A 136 17.97 -2.45 1.13
CA ALA A 136 18.46 -1.85 2.37
C ALA A 136 19.31 -0.59 2.13
#